data_AF-A0A812JNB2-F1
#
_entry.id   AF-A0A812JNB2-F1
#
_cell.length_a   1.000
_cell.length_b   1.000
_cell.length_c   1.000
_cell.angle_alpha   90.00
_cell.angle_beta   90.00
_cell.angle_gamma   90.00
#
_symmetry.space_group_name_H-M   'P 1'
#
loop_
_entity.id
_entity.type
_entity.pdbx_description
1 polymer ?
#
loop_
_entity_poly.entity_id
_entity_poly.type
_entity_poly.pdbx_seq_one_letter_code
_entity_poly.pdbx_strand_id
1 'polypeptide(L)'
;MMDYLVSCGLPAVKNHSLLLHMPAPHRPPDRDREKPAEAPDELLESPALEERRLLFLDVDGVLHPLQVRMLEQTQKVDTSHCFQGTCMQELRRVVSTTGAQIILSSSWRKFEKTRNMLLEELAKYGLSFREWTTVAGGEGSEARVDQILAFVTASGVDSWAVVDDEDLAPSSSLKSEGMMKSLFRQHFVRTDASQGLDAKAADALIQLLCES
;
A
#
# COMPACT_ATOMS: atom_id res chain seq x y z
N MET A 1 -22.34 27.66 44.60
CA MET A 1 -23.61 27.50 43.86
C MET A 1 -23.56 26.13 43.21
N MET A 2 -24.29 25.21 43.85
CA MET A 2 -24.71 23.85 43.47
C MET A 2 -23.75 22.85 42.81
N ASP A 3 -23.51 21.80 43.59
CA ASP A 3 -23.13 20.43 43.26
C ASP A 3 -24.07 19.75 42.24
N TYR A 4 -23.57 18.73 41.53
CA TYR A 4 -24.32 17.48 41.34
C TYR A 4 -23.36 16.29 41.11
N LEU A 5 -23.21 15.49 42.17
CA LEU A 5 -22.81 14.09 42.13
C LEU A 5 -24.04 13.24 41.75
N VAL A 6 -23.87 12.21 40.92
CA VAL A 6 -24.67 10.98 41.04
C VAL A 6 -23.75 9.77 40.91
N SER A 7 -23.60 9.10 42.05
CA SER A 7 -23.07 7.76 42.26
C SER A 7 -24.25 6.78 42.35
N CYS A 8 -23.91 5.50 42.56
CA CYS A 8 -24.73 4.34 42.93
C CYS A 8 -25.10 3.42 41.76
N GLY A 9 -24.87 2.11 41.79
CA GLY A 9 -24.37 1.26 42.87
C GLY A 9 -24.78 -0.19 42.59
N LEU A 10 -23.86 -1.13 42.75
CA LEU A 10 -24.17 -2.56 42.92
C LEU A 10 -24.66 -2.79 44.36
N PRO A 11 -25.47 -3.84 44.58
CA PRO A 11 -24.99 -4.83 45.53
C PRO A 11 -25.27 -6.28 45.13
N ALA A 12 -24.46 -7.17 45.67
CA ALA A 12 -24.62 -8.61 45.65
C ALA A 12 -25.36 -9.12 46.90
N VAL A 13 -25.71 -10.42 46.87
CA VAL A 13 -25.52 -11.42 47.93
C VAL A 13 -26.79 -12.16 48.45
N LYS A 14 -26.68 -13.51 48.41
CA LYS A 14 -27.18 -14.61 49.29
C LYS A 14 -28.49 -15.37 49.03
N ASN A 15 -28.25 -16.66 48.70
CA ASN A 15 -28.96 -17.92 48.95
C ASN A 15 -29.94 -18.01 50.14
N HIS A 16 -31.05 -18.75 49.96
CA HIS A 16 -31.36 -19.92 50.80
C HIS A 16 -32.38 -20.90 50.17
N SER A 17 -32.13 -22.17 50.53
CA SER A 17 -32.78 -23.46 50.23
C SER A 17 -34.28 -23.57 50.53
N LEU A 18 -34.99 -24.43 49.79
CA LEU A 18 -35.99 -25.36 50.34
C LEU A 18 -36.29 -26.52 49.36
N LEU A 19 -35.98 -27.74 49.83
CA LEU A 19 -36.30 -29.04 49.23
C LEU A 19 -37.79 -29.37 49.39
N LEU A 20 -38.43 -29.89 48.33
CA LEU A 20 -39.56 -30.82 48.46
C LEU A 20 -39.47 -31.95 47.40
N HIS A 21 -39.83 -33.14 47.87
CA HIS A 21 -39.68 -34.48 47.30
C HIS A 21 -40.53 -34.79 46.04
N MET A 22 -39.92 -35.51 45.07
CA MET A 22 -40.34 -36.74 44.32
C MET A 22 -41.82 -36.93 43.89
N PRO A 23 -42.13 -37.51 42.69
CA PRO A 23 -41.57 -38.79 42.22
C PRO A 23 -41.28 -38.93 40.69
N ALA A 24 -40.42 -39.88 40.33
CA ALA A 24 -40.37 -40.52 39.00
C ALA A 24 -41.55 -41.52 38.88
N PRO A 25 -42.02 -42.01 37.70
CA PRO A 25 -41.30 -42.18 36.43
C PRO A 25 -42.13 -41.87 35.16
N HIS A 26 -41.51 -41.97 33.99
CA HIS A 26 -41.98 -42.76 32.84
C HIS A 26 -41.05 -42.46 31.65
N ARG A 27 -40.39 -43.50 31.15
CA ARG A 27 -39.51 -43.47 29.97
C ARG A 27 -40.37 -43.75 28.72
N PRO A 28 -40.60 -42.78 27.83
CA PRO A 28 -41.09 -43.05 26.49
C PRO A 28 -39.94 -43.49 25.55
N PRO A 29 -40.26 -44.22 24.47
CA PRO A 29 -39.32 -45.03 23.69
C PRO A 29 -38.40 -44.20 22.79
N ASP A 30 -37.26 -44.81 22.46
CA ASP A 30 -36.32 -44.44 21.40
C ASP A 30 -37.04 -43.83 20.19
N ARG A 31 -36.78 -42.54 19.95
CA ARG A 31 -37.06 -41.89 18.69
C ARG A 31 -35.75 -41.32 18.17
N ASP A 32 -35.28 -42.00 17.13
CA ASP A 32 -34.53 -41.46 16.01
C ASP A 32 -33.43 -40.47 16.38
N ARG A 33 -32.24 -41.07 16.52
CA ARG A 33 -30.95 -40.41 16.49
C ARG A 33 -30.78 -39.74 15.13
N GLU A 34 -31.36 -38.56 14.95
CA GLU A 34 -31.01 -37.66 13.86
C GLU A 34 -29.53 -37.31 14.03
N LYS A 35 -28.69 -37.87 13.16
CA LYS A 35 -27.32 -37.41 12.97
C LYS A 35 -27.38 -35.91 12.70
N PRO A 36 -26.63 -35.07 13.42
CA PRO A 36 -26.36 -33.73 12.94
C PRO A 36 -25.74 -33.87 11.54
N ALA A 37 -26.32 -33.20 10.55
CA ALA A 37 -25.71 -33.07 9.25
C ALA A 37 -24.30 -32.52 9.46
N GLU A 38 -23.29 -33.30 9.10
CA GLU A 38 -21.93 -32.81 8.94
C GLU A 38 -22.02 -31.64 7.96
N ALA A 39 -21.76 -30.43 8.47
CA ALA A 39 -21.60 -29.27 7.62
C ALA A 39 -20.54 -29.62 6.56
N PRO A 40 -20.76 -29.28 5.29
CA PRO A 40 -19.71 -29.45 4.30
C PRO A 40 -18.47 -28.71 4.80
N ASP A 41 -17.38 -29.46 4.86
CA ASP A 41 -16.02 -28.98 5.08
C ASP A 41 -15.70 -28.03 3.92
N GLU A 42 -16.18 -26.79 4.03
CA GLU A 42 -15.66 -25.66 3.28
C GLU A 42 -14.23 -25.47 3.77
N LEU A 43 -13.34 -26.27 3.19
CA LEU A 43 -11.94 -25.94 2.99
C LEU A 43 -11.94 -24.58 2.28
N LEU A 44 -12.00 -23.53 3.09
CA LEU A 44 -11.55 -22.20 2.75
C LEU A 44 -10.13 -22.40 2.25
N GLU A 45 -9.98 -22.49 0.93
CA GLU A 45 -8.71 -22.32 0.27
C GLU A 45 -8.19 -20.99 0.78
N SER A 46 -7.28 -21.05 1.77
CA SER A 46 -6.48 -19.92 2.17
C SER A 46 -5.90 -19.38 0.86
N PRO A 47 -6.19 -18.12 0.46
CA PRO A 47 -5.61 -17.59 -0.74
C PRO A 47 -4.12 -17.85 -0.64
N ALA A 48 -3.54 -18.45 -1.69
CA ALA A 48 -2.10 -18.62 -1.79
C ALA A 48 -1.46 -17.32 -1.27
N LEU A 49 -0.40 -17.44 -0.45
CA LEU A 49 0.34 -16.27 0.03
C LEU A 49 0.88 -15.54 -1.21
N GLU A 50 0.05 -14.68 -1.81
CA GLU A 50 0.38 -13.90 -2.99
C GLU A 50 1.53 -13.02 -2.56
N GLU A 51 2.71 -13.25 -3.13
CA GLU A 51 3.91 -12.49 -2.82
C GLU A 51 3.58 -10.99 -2.98
N ARG A 52 3.69 -10.28 -1.87
CA ARG A 52 3.39 -8.86 -1.82
C ARG A 52 4.61 -8.14 -2.33
N ARG A 53 4.51 -7.61 -3.55
CA ARG A 53 5.54 -6.77 -4.16
C ARG A 53 5.06 -5.34 -4.27
N LEU A 54 5.85 -4.36 -3.84
CA LEU A 54 5.47 -2.95 -3.84
C LEU A 54 6.38 -2.10 -4.73
N LEU A 55 5.79 -1.32 -5.63
CA LEU A 55 6.48 -0.31 -6.40
C LEU A 55 6.12 1.08 -5.88
N PHE A 56 7.06 1.76 -5.23
CA PHE A 56 6.92 3.17 -4.85
C PHE A 56 7.24 4.06 -6.05
N LEU A 57 6.25 4.85 -6.46
CA LEU A 57 6.27 5.55 -7.74
C LEU A 57 6.22 7.07 -7.54
N ASP A 58 7.22 7.79 -8.04
CA ASP A 58 7.07 9.21 -8.38
C ASP A 58 6.42 9.40 -9.77
N VAL A 59 5.93 10.61 -10.07
CA VAL A 59 5.21 10.93 -11.31
C VAL A 59 6.04 11.84 -12.21
N ASP A 60 6.54 12.96 -11.67
CA ASP A 60 7.22 13.98 -12.46
C ASP A 60 8.66 13.51 -12.71
N GLY A 61 9.16 13.61 -13.94
CA GLY A 61 10.46 13.01 -14.29
C GLY A 61 10.48 11.47 -14.36
N VAL A 62 9.37 10.79 -14.04
CA VAL A 62 9.19 9.33 -14.19
C VAL A 62 8.18 9.00 -15.29
N LEU A 63 6.90 9.33 -15.09
CA LEU A 63 5.84 9.14 -16.10
C LEU A 63 5.61 10.39 -16.93
N HIS A 64 6.00 11.53 -16.37
CA HIS A 64 5.83 12.85 -16.95
C HIS A 64 7.21 13.50 -17.10
N PRO A 65 7.93 13.23 -18.20
CA PRO A 65 9.24 13.83 -18.42
C PRO A 65 9.18 15.36 -18.38
N LEU A 66 10.11 15.98 -17.67
CA LEU A 66 10.16 17.43 -17.43
C LEU A 66 10.70 18.20 -18.65
N GLN A 67 10.33 17.80 -19.86
CA GLN A 67 10.63 18.56 -21.08
C GLN A 67 9.70 19.77 -21.17
N VAL A 68 10.21 20.93 -20.76
CA VAL A 68 9.55 22.20 -21.07
C VAL A 68 9.69 22.47 -22.56
N ARG A 69 8.67 22.11 -23.35
CA ARG A 69 8.52 22.61 -24.71
C ARG A 69 7.61 23.83 -24.69
N MET A 70 8.20 24.97 -25.02
CA MET A 70 7.43 26.16 -25.33
C MET A 70 6.89 25.99 -26.74
N LEU A 71 5.57 26.00 -26.92
CA LEU A 71 4.99 26.12 -28.26
C LEU A 71 5.48 27.45 -28.83
N GLU A 72 6.32 27.40 -29.88
CA GLU A 72 7.15 28.51 -30.40
C GLU A 72 6.37 29.78 -30.79
N GLN A 73 5.03 29.79 -30.66
CA GLN A 73 4.18 30.89 -31.11
C GLN A 73 3.07 31.28 -30.12
N THR A 74 2.89 30.59 -28.98
CA THR A 74 1.69 30.81 -28.14
C THR A 74 1.97 31.12 -26.66
N GLN A 75 3.22 31.14 -26.20
CA GLN A 75 3.55 31.25 -24.75
C GLN A 75 2.77 30.22 -23.89
N LYS A 76 2.25 29.16 -24.51
CA LYS A 76 1.54 28.07 -23.84
C LYS A 76 2.54 26.95 -23.61
N VAL A 77 2.51 26.43 -22.38
CA VAL A 77 3.24 25.21 -22.01
C VAL A 77 2.63 24.05 -22.80
N ASP A 78 3.46 23.33 -23.55
CA ASP A 78 3.05 22.10 -24.19
C ASP A 78 2.90 21.00 -23.12
N THR A 79 1.67 20.63 -22.81
CA THR A 79 1.36 19.53 -21.88
C THR A 79 1.18 18.20 -22.61
N SER A 80 1.47 18.11 -23.91
CA SER A 80 1.40 16.83 -24.65
C SER A 80 2.43 15.80 -24.17
N HIS A 81 3.41 16.23 -23.38
CA HIS A 81 4.41 15.40 -22.74
C HIS A 81 3.99 14.87 -21.35
N CYS A 82 2.82 15.28 -20.85
CA CYS A 82 2.24 14.66 -19.65
C CYS A 82 1.92 13.19 -19.93
N PHE A 83 2.30 12.29 -19.03
CA PHE A 83 2.03 10.85 -19.13
C PHE A 83 2.48 10.26 -20.46
N GLN A 84 3.78 10.37 -20.74
CA GLN A 84 4.34 9.92 -22.00
C GLN A 84 4.04 8.43 -22.21
N GLY A 85 3.46 8.09 -23.36
CA GLY A 85 2.95 6.75 -23.62
C GLY A 85 4.00 5.64 -23.50
N THR A 86 5.25 5.93 -23.84
CA THR A 86 6.36 4.98 -23.65
C THR A 86 6.62 4.69 -22.18
N CYS A 87 6.65 5.72 -21.32
CA CYS A 87 6.85 5.54 -19.87
C CYS A 87 5.69 4.76 -19.23
N MET A 88 4.45 5.03 -19.68
CA MET A 88 3.27 4.29 -19.22
C MET A 88 3.29 2.82 -19.68
N GLN A 89 3.79 2.53 -20.89
CA GLN A 89 3.97 1.17 -21.37
C GLN A 89 5.04 0.42 -20.56
N GLU A 90 6.16 1.08 -20.24
CA GLU A 90 7.19 0.50 -19.38
C GLU A 90 6.67 0.24 -17.96
N LEU A 91 5.93 1.18 -17.36
CA LEU A 91 5.28 0.96 -16.06
C LEU A 91 4.33 -0.24 -16.13
N ARG A 92 3.52 -0.33 -17.19
CA ARG A 92 2.62 -1.47 -17.40
C ARG A 92 3.40 -2.77 -17.47
N ARG A 93 4.51 -2.79 -18.20
CA ARG A 93 5.39 -3.96 -18.32
C ARG A 93 5.93 -4.38 -16.96
N VAL A 94 6.42 -3.43 -16.15
CA VAL A 94 6.90 -3.72 -14.78
C VAL A 94 5.80 -4.37 -13.97
N VAL A 95 4.62 -3.76 -13.88
CA VAL A 95 3.50 -4.26 -13.08
C VAL A 95 2.99 -5.60 -13.58
N SER A 96 2.80 -5.79 -14.89
CA SER A 96 2.29 -7.06 -15.43
C SER A 96 3.29 -8.22 -15.28
N THR A 97 4.59 -7.92 -15.30
CA THR A 97 5.64 -8.94 -15.16
C THR A 97 5.81 -9.35 -13.70
N THR A 98 5.73 -8.39 -12.79
CA THR A 98 6.07 -8.59 -11.37
C THR A 98 4.84 -8.81 -10.49
N GLY A 99 3.64 -8.46 -10.94
CA GLY A 99 2.45 -8.41 -10.09
C GLY A 99 2.51 -7.34 -8.99
N ALA A 100 3.48 -6.41 -9.06
CA ALA A 100 3.68 -5.42 -8.02
C ALA A 100 2.52 -4.42 -7.92
N GLN A 101 2.15 -4.08 -6.69
CA GLN A 101 1.18 -3.04 -6.41
C GLN A 101 1.87 -1.68 -6.36
N ILE A 102 1.30 -0.70 -7.05
CA ILE A 102 1.83 0.66 -7.05
C ILE A 102 1.41 1.37 -5.75
N ILE A 103 2.39 1.95 -5.06
CA ILE A 103 2.21 2.90 -3.97
C ILE A 103 2.69 4.27 -4.45
N LEU A 104 1.81 5.27 -4.43
CA LEU A 104 2.19 6.61 -4.89
C LEU A 104 3.09 7.30 -3.85
N SER A 105 4.32 7.60 -4.25
CA SER A 105 5.31 8.34 -3.45
C SER A 105 5.73 9.61 -4.18
N SER A 106 4.75 10.41 -4.58
CA SER A 106 4.94 11.66 -5.32
C SER A 106 4.31 12.86 -4.63
N SER A 107 4.76 14.07 -4.95
CA SER A 107 4.08 15.32 -4.54
C SER A 107 2.58 15.32 -4.94
N TRP A 108 2.22 14.58 -6.00
CA TRP A 108 0.86 14.38 -6.48
C TRP A 108 -0.08 13.75 -5.44
N ARG A 109 0.44 13.05 -4.42
CA ARG A 109 -0.38 12.42 -3.37
C ARG A 109 -1.11 13.44 -2.48
N LYS A 110 -0.65 14.70 -2.46
CA LYS A 110 -1.18 15.77 -1.59
C LYS A 110 -2.61 16.16 -1.92
N PHE A 111 -2.97 16.16 -3.20
CA PHE A 111 -4.25 16.68 -3.64
C PHE A 111 -5.08 15.57 -4.26
N GLU A 112 -6.36 15.54 -3.93
CA GLU A 112 -7.31 14.59 -4.53
C GLU A 112 -7.38 14.76 -6.05
N LYS A 113 -7.38 16.00 -6.53
CA LYS A 113 -7.43 16.30 -7.96
C LYS A 113 -6.28 15.67 -8.74
N THR A 114 -5.04 15.76 -8.25
CA THR A 114 -3.87 15.19 -8.91
C THR A 114 -3.87 13.67 -8.83
N ARG A 115 -4.33 13.09 -7.71
CA ARG A 115 -4.53 11.64 -7.58
C ARG A 115 -5.56 11.11 -8.58
N ASN A 116 -6.71 11.79 -8.73
CA ASN A 116 -7.75 11.38 -9.68
C ASN A 116 -7.26 11.48 -11.13
N MET A 117 -6.53 12.55 -11.46
CA MET A 117 -5.90 12.68 -12.77
C MET A 117 -4.92 11.53 -13.05
N LEU A 118 -4.05 11.18 -12.09
CA LEU A 118 -3.14 10.04 -12.24
C LEU A 118 -3.91 8.72 -12.41
N LEU A 119 -4.99 8.50 -11.63
CA LEU A 119 -5.82 7.30 -11.76
C LEU A 119 -6.45 7.18 -13.15
N GLU A 120 -6.99 8.27 -13.70
CA GLU A 120 -7.56 8.31 -15.05
C GLU A 120 -6.52 7.94 -16.10
N GLU A 121 -5.28 8.41 -15.97
CA GLU A 121 -4.20 8.12 -16.90
C GLU A 121 -3.68 6.68 -16.77
N LEU A 122 -3.49 6.19 -15.54
CA LEU A 122 -3.13 4.79 -15.28
C LEU A 122 -4.19 3.82 -15.81
N ALA A 123 -5.48 4.15 -15.67
CA ALA A 123 -6.58 3.30 -16.12
C ALA A 123 -6.56 3.04 -17.63
N LYS A 124 -6.06 3.99 -18.44
CA LYS A 124 -5.89 3.81 -19.90
C LYS A 124 -4.93 2.66 -20.25
N TYR A 125 -4.06 2.27 -19.32
CA TYR A 125 -3.10 1.17 -19.45
C TYR A 125 -3.47 -0.06 -18.63
N GLY A 126 -4.65 -0.07 -18.01
CA GLY A 126 -5.09 -1.15 -17.11
C GLY A 126 -4.34 -1.16 -15.78
N LEU A 127 -3.86 0.01 -15.34
CA LEU A 127 -3.13 0.18 -14.09
C LEU A 127 -3.93 0.98 -13.06
N SER A 128 -3.55 0.84 -11.80
CA SER A 128 -4.02 1.64 -10.67
C SER A 128 -2.95 1.65 -9.58
N PHE A 129 -2.93 2.69 -8.74
CA PHE A 129 -2.22 2.61 -7.46
C PHE A 129 -3.17 2.20 -6.34
N ARG A 130 -2.65 1.47 -5.37
CA ARG A 130 -3.41 0.94 -4.24
C ARG A 130 -3.58 2.01 -3.15
N GLU A 131 -2.47 2.61 -2.76
CA GLU A 131 -2.35 3.55 -1.64
C GLU A 131 -1.26 4.59 -1.98
N TRP A 132 -0.98 5.50 -1.04
CA TRP A 132 0.08 6.50 -1.16
C TRP A 132 0.80 6.67 0.19
N THR A 133 2.06 7.11 0.14
CA THR A 133 2.84 7.38 1.35
C THR A 133 2.29 8.59 2.12
N THR A 134 2.56 8.66 3.43
CA THR A 134 2.21 9.85 4.22
C THR A 134 3.00 11.10 3.78
N VAL A 135 2.56 12.26 4.23
CA VAL A 135 3.28 13.55 4.09
C VAL A 135 3.92 14.01 5.42
N ALA A 136 3.75 13.22 6.48
CA ALA A 136 4.34 13.50 7.79
C ALA A 136 5.89 13.47 7.72
N GLY A 137 6.55 14.40 8.42
CA GLY A 137 8.01 14.54 8.38
C GLY A 137 8.54 15.44 7.26
N GLY A 138 7.69 15.89 6.34
CA GLY A 138 8.04 16.84 5.29
C GLY A 138 8.16 16.22 3.90
N GLU A 139 8.69 17.01 2.97
CA GLU A 139 8.66 16.72 1.52
C GLU A 139 10.05 16.58 0.89
N GLY A 140 11.09 16.84 1.67
CA GLY A 140 12.47 16.64 1.23
C GLY A 140 12.77 15.16 1.01
N SER A 141 13.82 14.90 0.24
CA SER A 141 14.28 13.55 -0.10
C SER A 141 14.44 12.64 1.11
N GLU A 142 15.04 13.15 2.20
CA GLU A 142 15.22 12.38 3.44
C GLU A 142 13.89 11.98 4.09
N ALA A 143 12.93 12.90 4.17
CA ALA A 143 11.60 12.59 4.70
C ALA A 143 10.88 11.54 3.85
N ARG A 144 11.04 11.61 2.52
CA ARG A 144 10.44 10.64 1.58
C ARG A 144 11.05 9.24 1.75
N VAL A 145 12.36 9.14 1.95
CA VAL A 145 13.04 7.88 2.31
C VAL A 145 12.46 7.31 3.60
N ASP A 146 12.34 8.13 4.65
CA ASP A 146 11.80 7.67 5.95
C ASP A 146 10.35 7.22 5.84
N GLN A 147 9.52 7.93 5.05
CA GLN A 147 8.13 7.56 4.78
C GLN A 147 8.01 6.20 4.07
N ILE A 148 8.84 5.96 3.06
CA ILE A 148 8.85 4.69 2.32
C ILE A 148 9.32 3.55 3.23
N LEU A 149 10.43 3.74 3.95
CA LEU A 149 10.95 2.72 4.87
C LEU A 149 9.96 2.36 5.97
N ALA A 150 9.25 3.37 6.53
CA ALA A 150 8.18 3.12 7.49
C ALA A 150 7.04 2.30 6.88
N PHE A 151 6.66 2.58 5.63
CA PHE A 151 5.63 1.82 4.91
C PHE A 151 6.05 0.36 4.68
N VAL A 152 7.27 0.15 4.16
CA VAL A 152 7.85 -1.19 3.94
C VAL A 152 7.87 -1.99 5.25
N THR A 153 8.37 -1.39 6.33
CA THR A 153 8.46 -2.02 7.65
C THR A 153 7.09 -2.43 8.20
N ALA A 154 6.06 -1.62 7.97
CA ALA A 154 4.71 -1.87 8.47
C ALA A 154 3.91 -2.87 7.61
N SER A 155 4.27 -3.06 6.34
CA SER A 155 3.46 -3.82 5.37
C SER A 155 3.77 -5.32 5.33
N GLY A 156 4.95 -5.74 5.82
CA GLY A 156 5.40 -7.13 5.72
C GLY A 156 5.51 -7.59 4.26
N VAL A 157 6.01 -6.70 3.40
CA VAL A 157 6.21 -6.92 1.97
C VAL A 157 7.36 -7.90 1.71
N ASP A 158 7.25 -8.72 0.67
CA ASP A 158 8.28 -9.67 0.28
C ASP A 158 9.39 -8.98 -0.53
N SER A 159 9.01 -8.15 -1.51
CA SER A 159 9.96 -7.35 -2.30
C SER A 159 9.43 -5.95 -2.59
N TRP A 160 10.34 -5.01 -2.77
CA TRP A 160 9.96 -3.63 -3.08
C TRP A 160 11.00 -2.94 -3.94
N ALA A 161 10.55 -1.93 -4.66
CA ALA A 161 11.41 -1.04 -5.42
C ALA A 161 10.85 0.39 -5.40
N VAL A 162 11.71 1.35 -5.63
CA VAL A 162 11.38 2.78 -5.71
C VAL A 162 11.89 3.32 -7.03
N VAL A 163 11.06 4.11 -7.70
CA VAL A 163 11.46 4.85 -8.90
C VAL A 163 11.16 6.34 -8.74
N ASP A 164 12.18 7.18 -8.93
CA ASP A 164 12.13 8.64 -8.80
C ASP A 164 13.23 9.25 -9.69
N ASP A 165 13.06 10.49 -10.14
CA ASP A 165 14.07 11.20 -10.92
C ASP A 165 15.06 11.97 -10.01
N GLU A 166 14.62 12.33 -8.80
CA GLU A 166 15.46 12.92 -7.76
C GLU A 166 16.36 11.85 -7.14
N ASP A 167 17.59 12.20 -6.80
CA ASP A 167 18.43 11.32 -5.99
C ASP A 167 17.95 11.37 -4.53
N LEU A 168 17.04 10.45 -4.17
CA LEU A 168 16.42 10.45 -2.84
C LEU A 168 17.41 10.12 -1.71
N ALA A 169 18.51 9.43 -2.02
CA ALA A 169 19.52 9.00 -1.07
C ALA A 169 20.93 9.25 -1.64
N PRO A 170 21.44 10.49 -1.69
CA PRO A 170 22.74 10.79 -2.28
C PRO A 170 23.89 10.28 -1.40
N SER A 171 24.97 9.80 -2.02
CA SER A 171 26.13 9.16 -1.35
C SER A 171 26.91 10.09 -0.42
N SER A 172 26.74 11.41 -0.59
CA SER A 172 27.38 12.46 0.21
C SER A 172 26.76 12.66 1.60
N SER A 173 25.71 11.92 1.96
CA SER A 173 25.08 11.90 3.29
C SER A 173 25.97 11.20 4.36
N LEU A 174 27.28 11.46 4.33
CA LEU A 174 28.37 10.71 4.98
C LEU A 174 28.48 10.88 6.50
N LYS A 175 27.58 11.63 7.13
CA LYS A 175 27.54 11.74 8.59
C LYS A 175 26.58 10.69 9.11
N SER A 176 27.05 9.44 9.13
CA SER A 176 26.34 8.25 9.61
C SER A 176 25.29 7.74 8.62
N GLU A 177 25.71 7.10 7.53
CA GLU A 177 24.78 6.34 6.72
C GLU A 177 24.29 5.13 7.54
N GLY A 178 23.04 5.21 8.04
CA GLY A 178 22.40 4.10 8.73
C GLY A 178 22.14 2.95 7.77
N MET A 179 22.24 1.71 8.27
CA MET A 179 22.02 0.47 7.51
C MET A 179 20.75 0.50 6.64
N MET A 180 19.68 1.16 7.11
CA MET A 180 18.42 1.30 6.38
C MET A 180 18.51 2.21 5.15
N LYS A 181 19.34 3.26 5.16
CA LYS A 181 19.57 4.09 3.97
C LYS A 181 20.40 3.34 2.92
N SER A 182 21.40 2.56 3.35
CA SER A 182 22.14 1.69 2.44
C SER A 182 21.27 0.60 1.83
N LEU A 183 20.31 0.06 2.59
CA LEU A 183 19.28 -0.84 2.08
C LEU A 183 18.40 -0.13 1.05
N PHE A 184 17.89 1.07 1.38
CA PHE A 184 17.04 1.85 0.47
C PHE A 184 17.67 2.04 -0.91
N ARG A 185 18.97 2.38 -0.97
CA ARG A 185 19.68 2.54 -2.26
C ARG A 185 19.67 1.29 -3.12
N GLN A 186 19.71 0.10 -2.51
CA GLN A 186 19.70 -1.16 -3.24
C GLN A 186 18.33 -1.41 -3.89
N HIS A 187 17.27 -0.79 -3.38
CA HIS A 187 15.91 -0.86 -3.92
C HIS A 187 15.52 0.37 -4.76
N PHE A 188 16.47 1.28 -5.05
CA PHE A 188 16.18 2.55 -5.71
C PHE A 188 16.67 2.56 -7.17
N VAL A 189 15.77 2.91 -8.10
CA VAL A 189 16.06 3.14 -9.51
C VAL A 189 15.83 4.61 -9.84
N ARG A 190 16.88 5.28 -10.30
CA ARG A 190 16.80 6.69 -10.70
C ARG A 190 16.54 6.83 -12.20
N THR A 191 15.54 7.61 -12.60
CA THR A 191 15.30 7.97 -14.01
C THR A 191 16.07 9.22 -14.43
N ASP A 192 16.23 9.41 -15.74
CA ASP A 192 16.55 10.73 -16.30
C ASP A 192 15.25 11.54 -16.40
N ALA A 193 15.14 12.64 -15.67
CA ALA A 193 13.95 13.48 -15.62
C ALA A 193 13.45 13.95 -17.00
N SER A 194 14.34 14.03 -18.00
CA SER A 194 14.00 14.44 -19.37
C SER A 194 13.48 13.31 -20.26
N GLN A 195 13.72 12.05 -19.87
CA GLN A 195 13.31 10.84 -20.60
C GLN A 195 12.17 10.09 -19.90
N GLY A 196 12.13 10.14 -18.56
CA GLY A 196 11.21 9.34 -17.76
C GLY A 196 11.68 7.90 -17.57
N LEU A 197 10.72 7.04 -17.24
CA LEU A 197 10.87 5.60 -17.14
C LEU A 197 11.11 5.02 -18.54
N ASP A 198 12.33 4.59 -18.79
CA ASP A 198 12.74 3.89 -20.01
C ASP A 198 12.84 2.37 -19.81
N ALA A 199 13.15 1.64 -20.88
CA ALA A 199 13.25 0.19 -20.84
C ALA A 199 14.33 -0.30 -19.86
N LYS A 200 15.45 0.42 -19.74
CA LYS A 200 16.57 0.06 -18.86
C LYS A 200 16.17 0.19 -17.39
N ALA A 201 15.53 1.30 -17.02
CA ALA A 201 15.01 1.51 -15.68
C ALA A 201 13.91 0.49 -15.34
N ALA A 202 13.03 0.18 -16.28
CA ALA A 202 12.02 -0.86 -16.10
C ALA A 202 12.61 -2.27 -15.92
N ASP A 203 13.68 -2.62 -16.65
CA ASP A 203 14.39 -3.89 -16.43
C ASP A 203 15.00 -3.97 -15.03
N ALA A 204 15.61 -2.88 -14.55
CA ALA A 204 16.15 -2.82 -13.19
C ALA A 204 15.05 -2.96 -12.13
N LEU A 205 13.89 -2.34 -12.33
CA LEU A 205 12.74 -2.49 -11.43
C LEU A 205 12.21 -3.91 -11.40
N ILE A 206 12.09 -4.57 -12.56
CA ILE A 206 11.66 -5.97 -12.65
C ILE A 206 12.65 -6.87 -11.90
N GLN A 207 13.95 -6.65 -12.08
CA GLN A 207 14.98 -7.39 -11.38
C GLN A 207 14.82 -7.27 -9.87
N LEU A 208 14.71 -6.04 -9.35
CA LEU A 208 14.53 -5.80 -7.91
C LEU A 208 13.26 -6.45 -7.37
N LEU A 209 12.16 -6.41 -8.11
CA LEU A 209 10.88 -6.95 -7.64
C LEU A 209 10.83 -8.49 -7.71
N CYS A 210 11.52 -9.12 -8.66
CA CYS A 210 11.49 -10.58 -8.82
C CYS A 210 12.63 -11.34 -8.13
N GLU A 211 13.77 -10.69 -7.85
CA GLU A 211 14.98 -11.35 -7.35
C GLU A 211 15.35 -10.99 -5.89
N SER A 212 14.54 -10.18 -5.20
CA SER A 212 14.77 -9.81 -3.79
C SER A 212 14.35 -10.88 -2.79
#